data_AF-A9WQ39-F1
#
_entry.id   AF-A9WQ39-F1
#
_cell.length_a   1.000
_cell.length_b   1.000
_cell.length_c   1.000
_cell.angle_alpha   90.00
_cell.angle_beta   90.00
_cell.angle_gamma   90.00
#
_symmetry.space_group_name_H-M   'P 1'
#
loop_
_entity.id
_entity.type
_entity.pdbx_description
1 polymer ?
#
loop_
_entity_poly.entity_id
_entity_poly.type
_entity_poly.pdbx_seq_one_letter_code
_entity_poly.pdbx_strand_id
1 'polypeptide(L)'
;MTDLPSRVAPNALDKQKLVQQLKSRSLTLATAESLTGGALAAEFVSVPGVSAVYQGGVIAYQNSVKTSALFVSEDLLIRHGSVDAEVAGQMALGVCKAIGARVGISTTGAAGPEPHDGKPVGTVFIAVALDGKLSTAELHFDGDREAIRTMAVAEALRMLSVEVGSFENSSQESPGNVPGTKHFDG
;
A
#
# COMPACT_ATOMS: atom_id res chain seq x y z
N MET A 1 1.80 6.85 35.81
CA MET A 1 1.61 5.39 35.64
C MET A 1 0.22 5.25 35.05
N THR A 2 0.13 5.49 33.74
CA THR A 2 -1.14 5.67 33.03
C THR A 2 -1.34 4.42 32.21
N ASP A 3 -2.47 3.76 32.48
CA ASP A 3 -2.89 2.50 31.90
C ASP A 3 -2.87 2.57 30.36
N LEU A 4 -2.17 1.62 29.73
CA LEU A 4 -2.28 1.38 28.29
C LEU A 4 -3.65 0.74 28.03
N PRO A 5 -4.47 1.25 27.09
CA PRO A 5 -5.72 0.60 26.75
C PRO A 5 -5.45 -0.83 26.29
N SER A 6 -6.16 -1.75 26.93
CA SER A 6 -6.18 -3.19 26.68
C SER A 6 -6.12 -3.52 25.19
N ARG A 7 -5.12 -4.33 24.82
CA ARG A 7 -5.00 -4.98 23.51
C ARG A 7 -6.32 -5.66 23.14
N VAL A 8 -7.12 -5.00 22.31
CA VAL A 8 -8.14 -5.67 21.52
C VAL A 8 -7.40 -6.73 20.71
N ALA A 9 -7.70 -8.01 20.95
CA ALA A 9 -7.22 -9.07 20.07
C ALA A 9 -7.56 -8.66 18.63
N PRO A 10 -6.61 -8.67 17.68
CA PRO A 10 -6.91 -8.25 16.32
C PRO A 10 -8.02 -9.18 15.82
N ASN A 11 -9.21 -8.62 15.58
CA ASN A 11 -10.21 -9.29 14.77
C ASN A 11 -9.47 -9.71 13.50
N ALA A 12 -9.39 -11.02 13.23
CA ALA A 12 -8.76 -11.51 12.03
C ALA A 12 -9.32 -10.71 10.85
N LEU A 13 -8.45 -10.01 10.13
CA LEU A 13 -8.92 -9.12 9.09
C LEU A 13 -9.68 -9.94 8.05
N ASP A 14 -10.93 -9.55 7.81
CA ASP A 14 -11.76 -10.17 6.79
C ASP A 14 -11.31 -9.70 5.39
N LYS A 15 -10.42 -10.48 4.77
CA LYS A 15 -9.89 -10.20 3.42
C LYS A 15 -10.99 -10.18 2.36
N GLN A 16 -12.02 -11.02 2.51
CA GLN A 16 -13.19 -11.04 1.63
C GLN A 16 -13.92 -9.70 1.73
N LYS A 17 -14.16 -9.18 2.93
CA LYS A 17 -14.77 -7.87 3.14
C LYS A 17 -13.94 -6.75 2.51
N LEU A 18 -12.62 -6.76 2.67
CA LEU A 18 -11.73 -5.77 2.04
C LEU A 18 -11.84 -5.80 0.51
N VAL A 19 -11.81 -6.98 -0.10
CA VAL A 19 -11.99 -7.14 -1.56
C VAL A 19 -13.37 -6.63 -2.01
N GLN A 20 -14.43 -6.91 -1.25
CA GLN A 20 -15.76 -6.37 -1.55
C GLN A 20 -15.80 -4.84 -1.42
N GLN A 21 -15.14 -4.26 -0.43
CA GLN A 21 -15.07 -2.81 -0.26
C GLN A 21 -14.37 -2.12 -1.43
N LEU A 22 -13.22 -2.67 -1.87
CA LEU A 22 -12.52 -2.20 -3.07
C LEU A 22 -13.42 -2.28 -4.31
N LYS A 23 -14.08 -3.43 -4.51
CA LYS A 23 -14.97 -3.67 -5.65
C LYS A 23 -16.15 -2.69 -5.67
N SER A 24 -16.82 -2.51 -4.53
CA SER A 24 -17.98 -1.61 -4.39
C SER A 24 -17.67 -0.14 -4.67
N ARG A 25 -16.39 0.26 -4.53
CA ARG A 25 -15.90 1.62 -4.76
C ARG A 25 -15.20 1.78 -6.11
N SER A 26 -15.18 0.74 -6.94
CA SER A 26 -14.44 0.72 -8.21
C SER A 26 -12.97 1.08 -8.03
N LEU A 27 -12.37 0.60 -6.93
CA LEU A 27 -10.94 0.74 -6.64
C LEU A 27 -10.19 -0.49 -7.11
N THR A 28 -9.06 -0.26 -7.80
CA THR A 28 -8.13 -1.30 -8.25
C THR A 28 -6.86 -1.26 -7.39
N LEU A 29 -6.28 -2.42 -7.10
CA LEU A 29 -5.20 -2.60 -6.12
C LEU A 29 -3.93 -3.16 -6.79
N ALA A 30 -2.78 -2.66 -6.36
CA ALA A 30 -1.47 -3.21 -6.66
C ALA A 30 -0.57 -3.26 -5.42
N THR A 31 0.41 -4.18 -5.38
CA THR A 31 1.37 -4.32 -4.27
C THR A 31 2.82 -4.09 -4.70
N ALA A 32 3.61 -3.41 -3.88
CA ALA A 32 5.06 -3.28 -4.00
C ALA A 32 5.76 -3.88 -2.77
N GLU A 33 6.37 -5.05 -2.92
CA GLU A 33 6.90 -5.78 -1.77
C GLU A 33 8.42 -5.84 -1.79
N SER A 34 9.05 -5.55 -0.65
CA SER A 34 10.47 -5.85 -0.39
C SER A 34 10.55 -6.98 0.64
N LEU A 35 10.56 -6.69 1.94
CA LEU A 35 10.79 -7.71 2.98
C LEU A 35 9.78 -8.88 2.97
N THR A 36 8.54 -8.64 2.53
CA THR A 36 7.47 -9.65 2.55
C THR A 36 7.58 -10.63 1.38
N GLY A 37 8.27 -10.26 0.30
CA GLY A 37 8.65 -11.18 -0.77
C GLY A 37 7.50 -11.86 -1.52
N GLY A 38 6.34 -11.21 -1.64
CA GLY A 38 5.16 -11.74 -2.33
C GLY A 38 4.10 -12.31 -1.39
N ALA A 39 4.37 -12.35 -0.09
CA ALA A 39 3.41 -12.83 0.90
C ALA A 39 2.15 -11.96 0.96
N LEU A 40 2.27 -10.64 0.80
CA LEU A 40 1.10 -9.76 0.79
C LEU A 40 0.24 -9.98 -0.48
N ALA A 41 0.88 -10.10 -1.64
CA ALA A 41 0.19 -10.47 -2.87
C ALA A 41 -0.52 -11.83 -2.74
N ALA A 42 0.12 -12.83 -2.13
CA ALA A 42 -0.46 -14.15 -1.90
C ALA A 42 -1.71 -14.08 -1.01
N GLU A 43 -1.72 -13.23 0.01
CA GLU A 43 -2.90 -13.00 0.85
C GLU A 43 -4.10 -12.51 0.04
N PHE A 44 -3.90 -11.62 -0.94
CA PHE A 44 -4.97 -11.18 -1.85
C PHE A 44 -5.37 -12.27 -2.84
N VAL A 45 -4.39 -12.91 -3.49
CA VAL A 45 -4.62 -13.98 -4.49
C VAL A 45 -5.42 -15.15 -3.90
N SER A 46 -5.27 -15.42 -2.60
CA SER A 46 -6.06 -16.45 -1.90
C SER A 46 -7.56 -16.15 -1.79
N VAL A 47 -8.01 -14.93 -2.08
CA VAL A 47 -9.42 -14.53 -1.99
C VAL A 47 -10.15 -14.80 -3.31
N PRO A 48 -11.24 -15.60 -3.32
CA PRO A 48 -12.03 -15.82 -4.52
C PRO A 48 -12.56 -14.52 -5.13
N GLY A 49 -12.39 -14.35 -6.45
CA GLY A 49 -12.88 -13.18 -7.19
C GLY A 49 -12.00 -11.93 -7.07
N VAL A 50 -10.81 -12.03 -6.47
CA VAL A 50 -9.88 -10.91 -6.31
C VAL A 50 -9.41 -10.30 -7.64
N SER A 51 -9.50 -11.04 -8.76
CA SER A 51 -9.21 -10.54 -10.11
C SER A 51 -10.08 -9.35 -10.51
N ALA A 52 -11.20 -9.11 -9.84
CA ALA A 52 -12.03 -7.92 -10.07
C ALA A 52 -11.39 -6.61 -9.56
N VAL A 53 -10.37 -6.70 -8.69
CA VAL A 53 -9.75 -5.52 -8.05
C VAL A 53 -8.22 -5.55 -8.10
N TYR A 54 -7.59 -6.71 -7.92
CA TYR A 54 -6.13 -6.82 -7.85
C TYR A 54 -5.53 -6.93 -9.26
N GLN A 55 -4.71 -5.94 -9.61
CA GLN A 55 -4.11 -5.81 -10.94
C GLN A 55 -2.75 -6.50 -11.06
N GLY A 56 -2.04 -6.64 -9.95
CA GLY A 56 -0.71 -7.25 -9.91
C GLY A 56 0.18 -6.62 -8.85
N GLY A 57 1.46 -6.97 -8.88
CA GLY A 57 2.43 -6.40 -7.96
C GLY A 57 3.86 -6.51 -8.46
N VAL A 58 4.76 -5.81 -7.76
CA VAL A 58 6.20 -5.80 -8.01
C VAL A 58 6.92 -6.25 -6.75
N ILE A 59 7.76 -7.28 -6.86
CA ILE A 59 8.67 -7.67 -5.79
C ILE A 59 10.00 -6.93 -5.98
N ALA A 60 10.15 -5.79 -5.31
CA ALA A 60 11.29 -4.89 -5.42
C ALA A 60 12.31 -5.11 -4.30
N TYR A 61 12.85 -6.33 -4.22
CA TYR A 61 13.79 -6.71 -3.15
C TYR A 61 15.12 -5.93 -3.25
N GLN A 62 15.58 -5.64 -4.48
CA GLN A 62 16.81 -4.89 -4.75
C GLN A 62 16.52 -3.41 -5.03
N ASN A 63 17.46 -2.52 -4.65
CA ASN A 63 17.33 -1.08 -4.90
C ASN A 63 17.19 -0.74 -6.39
N SER A 64 17.91 -1.44 -7.26
CA SER A 64 17.78 -1.29 -8.71
C SER A 64 16.36 -1.59 -9.23
N VAL A 65 15.65 -2.53 -8.60
CA VAL A 65 14.25 -2.83 -8.94
C VAL A 65 13.32 -1.74 -8.40
N LYS A 66 13.58 -1.21 -7.20
CA LYS A 66 12.84 -0.05 -6.65
C LYS A 66 12.94 1.15 -7.60
N THR A 67 14.13 1.44 -8.13
CA THR A 67 14.32 2.54 -9.09
C THR A 67 13.67 2.25 -10.44
N SER A 68 13.98 1.10 -11.07
CA SER A 68 13.57 0.83 -12.46
C SER A 68 12.08 0.50 -12.62
N ALA A 69 11.49 -0.22 -11.67
CA ALA A 69 10.11 -0.68 -11.76
C ALA A 69 9.12 0.18 -10.96
N LEU A 70 9.58 0.79 -9.86
CA LEU A 70 8.73 1.59 -8.96
C LEU A 70 9.10 3.08 -8.97
N PHE A 71 10.06 3.50 -9.79
CA PHE A 71 10.45 4.90 -9.94
C PHE A 71 10.89 5.57 -8.63
N VAL A 72 11.39 4.79 -7.67
CA VAL A 72 11.98 5.32 -6.43
C VAL A 72 13.26 6.07 -6.77
N SER A 73 13.44 7.26 -6.18
CA SER A 73 14.60 8.11 -6.35
C SER A 73 15.87 7.38 -5.93
N GLU A 74 16.84 7.32 -6.85
CA GLU A 74 18.16 6.75 -6.57
C GLU A 74 18.90 7.59 -5.49
N ASP A 75 18.82 8.92 -5.57
CA ASP A 75 19.39 9.82 -4.56
C ASP A 75 18.80 9.62 -3.17
N LEU A 76 17.51 9.27 -3.08
CA LEU A 76 16.86 8.93 -1.81
C LEU A 76 17.43 7.62 -1.26
N LEU A 77 17.52 6.58 -2.09
CA LEU A 77 18.05 5.27 -1.70
C LEU A 77 19.51 5.35 -1.25
N ILE A 78 20.32 6.19 -1.90
CA ILE A 78 21.73 6.40 -1.52
C ILE A 78 21.83 7.09 -0.15
N ARG A 79 21.02 8.12 0.10
CA ARG A 79 21.12 8.94 1.32
C ARG A 79 20.46 8.30 2.53
N HIS A 80 19.34 7.64 2.35
CA HIS A 80 18.48 7.15 3.44
C HIS A 80 18.40 5.62 3.52
N GLY A 81 18.88 4.91 2.49
CA GLY A 81 18.69 3.48 2.38
C GLY A 81 17.26 3.11 1.99
N SER A 82 16.99 1.80 1.93
CA SER A 82 15.71 1.24 1.49
C SER A 82 14.68 1.07 2.61
N VAL A 83 15.09 1.17 3.88
CA VAL A 83 14.22 1.05 5.06
C VAL A 83 13.91 2.44 5.58
N ASP A 84 13.06 3.14 4.83
CA ASP A 84 12.72 4.53 5.04
C ASP A 84 11.26 4.82 4.65
N ALA A 85 10.65 5.80 5.31
CA ALA A 85 9.26 6.19 5.09
C ALA A 85 9.03 6.77 3.68
N GLU A 86 9.94 7.61 3.18
CA GLU A 86 9.81 8.22 1.85
C GLU A 86 10.00 7.15 0.75
N VAL A 87 10.89 6.18 0.97
CA VAL A 87 11.05 5.03 0.05
C VAL A 87 9.77 4.20 -0.01
N ALA A 88 9.16 3.89 1.14
CA ALA A 88 7.86 3.21 1.16
C ALA A 88 6.80 4.03 0.40
N GLY A 89 6.73 5.34 0.65
CA GLY A 89 5.83 6.24 -0.06
C GLY A 89 5.98 6.21 -1.58
N GLN A 90 7.22 6.32 -2.06
CA GLN A 90 7.54 6.28 -3.49
C GLN A 90 7.26 4.88 -4.08
N MET A 91 7.47 3.80 -3.34
CA MET A 91 7.10 2.45 -3.78
C MET A 91 5.59 2.29 -3.97
N ALA A 92 4.77 2.80 -3.04
CA ALA A 92 3.32 2.73 -3.12
C ALA A 92 2.75 3.55 -4.30
N LEU A 93 3.23 4.78 -4.50
CA LEU A 93 2.86 5.60 -5.67
C LEU A 93 3.39 4.99 -6.98
N GLY A 94 4.61 4.47 -6.93
CA GLY A 94 5.30 3.85 -8.04
C GLY A 94 4.55 2.65 -8.59
N VAL A 95 4.03 1.78 -7.72
CA VAL A 95 3.28 0.60 -8.17
C VAL A 95 1.93 0.97 -8.78
N CYS A 96 1.24 1.99 -8.25
CA CYS A 96 0.04 2.54 -8.88
C CYS A 96 0.33 2.95 -10.33
N LYS A 97 1.43 3.70 -10.53
CA LYS A 97 1.85 4.17 -11.85
C LYS A 97 2.26 3.03 -12.79
N ALA A 98 3.04 2.07 -12.29
CA ALA A 98 3.58 0.98 -13.09
C ALA A 98 2.49 0.01 -13.58
N ILE A 99 1.49 -0.25 -12.75
CA ILE A 99 0.44 -1.26 -13.00
C ILE A 99 -0.87 -0.64 -13.50
N GLY A 100 -1.12 0.65 -13.25
CA GLY A 100 -2.39 1.30 -13.55
C GLY A 100 -3.47 1.02 -12.49
N ALA A 101 -3.08 1.00 -11.22
CA ALA A 101 -3.99 0.81 -10.09
C ALA A 101 -4.31 2.13 -9.38
N ARG A 102 -5.52 2.25 -8.83
CA ARG A 102 -5.93 3.41 -8.00
C ARG A 102 -5.39 3.32 -6.57
N VAL A 103 -5.10 2.10 -6.12
CA VAL A 103 -4.61 1.80 -4.79
C VAL A 103 -3.28 1.05 -4.90
N GLY A 104 -2.27 1.52 -4.19
CA GLY A 104 -0.96 0.91 -4.12
C GLY A 104 -0.59 0.70 -2.67
N ILE A 105 -0.13 -0.47 -2.31
CA ILE A 105 0.41 -0.74 -0.98
C ILE A 105 1.84 -1.24 -1.08
N SER A 106 2.72 -0.73 -0.21
CA SER A 106 4.11 -1.14 -0.20
C SER A 106 4.62 -1.60 1.15
N THR A 107 5.60 -2.50 1.15
CA THR A 107 6.32 -2.96 2.35
C THR A 107 7.84 -2.88 2.14
N THR A 108 8.55 -2.23 3.05
CA THR A 108 10.01 -2.24 3.12
C THR A 108 10.49 -2.26 4.57
N GLY A 109 11.61 -2.90 4.87
CA GLY A 109 11.95 -3.20 6.26
C GLY A 109 13.15 -4.12 6.45
N ALA A 110 13.68 -4.10 7.67
CA ALA A 110 14.76 -4.96 8.14
C ALA A 110 14.18 -6.18 8.85
N ALA A 111 13.94 -7.27 8.10
CA ALA A 111 13.40 -8.51 8.68
C ALA A 111 14.43 -9.32 9.48
N GLY A 112 15.72 -8.96 9.46
CA GLY A 112 16.78 -9.72 10.11
C GLY A 112 17.30 -10.92 9.30
N PRO A 113 18.26 -11.68 9.88
CA PRO A 113 18.67 -11.63 11.30
C PRO A 113 19.56 -10.45 11.69
N GLU A 114 20.14 -9.74 10.71
CA GLU A 114 20.98 -8.57 10.96
C GLU A 114 20.26 -7.25 10.65
N PRO A 115 20.68 -6.13 11.27
CA PRO A 115 20.25 -4.79 10.86
C PRO A 115 20.44 -4.56 9.35
N HIS A 116 19.59 -3.74 8.75
CA HIS A 116 19.66 -3.41 7.32
C HIS A 116 19.55 -1.90 7.12
N ASP A 117 20.42 -1.32 6.27
CA ASP A 117 20.50 0.12 6.02
C ASP A 117 20.54 0.99 7.30
N GLY A 118 21.27 0.53 8.32
CA GLY A 118 21.39 1.23 9.61
C GLY A 118 20.14 1.17 10.49
N LYS A 119 19.09 0.44 10.08
CA LYS A 119 17.86 0.24 10.86
C LYS A 119 17.92 -1.08 11.64
N PRO A 120 17.48 -1.10 12.92
CA PRO A 120 17.39 -2.32 13.71
C PRO A 120 16.48 -3.36 13.05
N VAL A 121 16.77 -4.63 13.31
CA VAL A 121 15.85 -5.74 13.01
C VAL A 121 14.47 -5.44 13.59
N GLY A 122 13.43 -5.73 12.81
CA GLY A 122 12.04 -5.46 13.17
C GLY A 122 11.51 -4.11 12.69
N THR A 123 12.37 -3.21 12.21
CA THR A 123 11.93 -1.94 11.63
C THR A 123 11.27 -2.16 10.27
N VAL A 124 10.01 -1.76 10.14
CA VAL A 124 9.21 -1.92 8.91
C VAL A 124 8.47 -0.62 8.60
N PHE A 125 8.48 -0.24 7.33
CA PHE A 125 7.67 0.82 6.78
C PHE A 125 6.62 0.24 5.84
N ILE A 126 5.39 0.70 6.03
CA ILE A 126 4.25 0.38 5.18
C ILE A 126 3.66 1.68 4.67
N ALA A 127 3.34 1.74 3.38
CA ALA A 127 2.67 2.89 2.80
C ALA A 127 1.49 2.45 1.95
N VAL A 128 0.43 3.27 1.95
CA VAL A 128 -0.75 3.12 1.11
C VAL A 128 -0.91 4.41 0.30
N ALA A 129 -0.92 4.27 -1.01
CA ALA A 129 -1.32 5.30 -1.95
C ALA A 129 -2.76 5.02 -2.40
N LEU A 130 -3.65 5.99 -2.26
CA LEU A 130 -5.07 5.88 -2.61
C LEU A 130 -5.46 7.13 -3.42
N ASP A 131 -5.66 6.97 -4.73
CA ASP A 131 -5.83 8.07 -5.70
C ASP A 131 -4.77 9.18 -5.51
N GLY A 132 -3.52 8.78 -5.31
CA GLY A 132 -2.38 9.69 -5.13
C GLY A 132 -2.24 10.27 -3.72
N LYS A 133 -3.22 10.12 -2.83
CA LYS A 133 -3.06 10.45 -1.41
C LYS A 133 -2.24 9.37 -0.71
N LEU A 134 -1.25 9.79 0.07
CA LEU A 134 -0.30 8.88 0.69
C LEU A 134 -0.48 8.84 2.21
N SER A 135 -0.55 7.64 2.76
CA SER A 135 -0.42 7.35 4.18
C SER A 135 0.79 6.44 4.40
N THR A 136 1.57 6.65 5.46
CA THR A 136 2.76 5.84 5.76
C THR A 136 2.86 5.58 7.26
N ALA A 137 3.29 4.38 7.63
CA ALA A 137 3.47 3.96 9.02
C ALA A 137 4.87 3.36 9.21
N GLU A 138 5.54 3.77 10.30
CA GLU A 138 6.73 3.12 10.85
C GLU A 138 6.30 2.16 11.96
N LEU A 139 6.85 0.95 11.93
CA LEU A 139 6.49 -0.14 12.82
C LEU A 139 7.76 -0.82 13.33
N HIS A 140 7.70 -1.30 14.57
CA HIS A 140 8.75 -2.08 15.19
C HIS A 140 8.17 -3.39 15.69
N PHE A 141 8.70 -4.49 15.16
CA PHE A 141 8.24 -5.84 15.46
C PHE A 141 9.32 -6.65 16.16
N ASP A 142 8.92 -7.42 17.17
CA ASP A 142 9.79 -8.38 17.84
C ASP A 142 9.63 -9.76 17.23
N GLY A 143 10.74 -10.47 17.02
CA GLY A 143 10.72 -11.87 16.60
C GLY A 143 11.80 -12.20 15.58
N ASP A 144 11.73 -13.43 15.08
CA ASP A 144 12.58 -13.84 13.97
C ASP A 144 12.09 -13.28 12.63
N ARG A 145 12.86 -13.59 11.59
CA ARG A 145 12.59 -13.13 10.23
C ARG A 145 11.18 -13.48 9.73
N GLU A 146 10.71 -14.69 9.99
CA GLU A 146 9.39 -15.12 9.52
C GLU A 146 8.26 -14.45 10.31
N ALA A 147 8.44 -14.29 11.63
CA ALA A 147 7.50 -13.57 12.47
C ALA A 147 7.36 -12.11 12.03
N ILE A 148 8.47 -11.41 11.78
CA ILE A 148 8.47 -10.01 11.31
C ILE A 148 7.77 -9.89 9.95
N ARG A 149 8.07 -10.79 9.00
CA ARG A 149 7.40 -10.80 7.69
C ARG A 149 5.89 -11.02 7.82
N THR A 150 5.48 -11.95 8.68
CA THR A 150 4.05 -12.25 8.92
C THR A 150 3.32 -11.06 9.54
N MET A 151 3.92 -10.41 10.54
CA MET A 151 3.34 -9.22 11.16
C MET A 151 3.27 -8.03 10.19
N ALA A 152 4.29 -7.85 9.35
CA ALA A 152 4.28 -6.82 8.31
C ALA A 152 3.13 -7.01 7.31
N VAL A 153 2.85 -8.25 6.89
CA VAL A 153 1.70 -8.56 6.02
C VAL A 153 0.37 -8.26 6.73
N ALA A 154 0.21 -8.72 7.97
CA ALA A 154 -1.01 -8.49 8.73
C ALA A 154 -1.30 -6.99 8.92
N GLU A 155 -0.26 -6.22 9.23
CA GLU A 155 -0.37 -4.78 9.45
C GLU A 155 -0.60 -4.01 8.14
N ALA A 156 -0.01 -4.46 7.02
CA ALA A 156 -0.28 -3.92 5.70
C ALA A 156 -1.77 -4.06 5.34
N LEU A 157 -2.33 -5.25 5.55
CA LEU A 157 -3.73 -5.51 5.31
C LEU A 157 -4.64 -4.67 6.24
N ARG A 158 -4.26 -4.52 7.52
CA ARG A 158 -4.98 -3.69 8.49
C ARG A 158 -5.01 -2.22 8.07
N MET A 159 -3.85 -1.66 7.73
CA MET A 159 -3.72 -0.28 7.27
C MET A 159 -4.54 -0.04 6.01
N LEU A 160 -4.46 -0.93 5.03
CA LEU A 160 -5.25 -0.82 3.80
C LEU A 160 -6.76 -0.80 4.07
N SER A 161 -7.23 -1.66 4.98
CA SER A 161 -8.64 -1.71 5.36
C SER A 161 -9.14 -0.40 5.97
N VAL A 162 -8.31 0.26 6.79
CA VAL A 162 -8.63 1.57 7.39
C VAL A 162 -8.71 2.66 6.30
N GLU A 163 -7.72 2.71 5.42
CA GLU A 163 -7.66 3.71 4.34
C GLU A 163 -8.82 3.56 3.36
N VAL A 164 -9.10 2.34 2.89
CA VAL A 164 -10.24 2.05 2.00
C VAL A 164 -11.57 2.29 2.71
N GLY A 165 -11.67 1.98 4.01
CA GLY A 165 -12.87 2.20 4.81
C GLY A 165 -13.20 3.69 4.97
N SER A 166 -12.17 4.54 5.05
CA SER A 166 -12.29 5.99 5.20
C SER A 166 -12.40 6.73 3.86
N PHE A 167 -12.31 6.01 2.74
CA PHE A 167 -12.39 6.59 1.41
C PHE A 167 -13.81 7.03 1.06
N GLU A 168 -14.01 8.34 0.97
CA GLU A 168 -15.20 8.94 0.39
C GLU A 168 -15.06 9.02 -1.13
N ASN A 169 -16.07 8.53 -1.84
CA ASN A 169 -16.07 8.51 -3.30
C ASN A 169 -16.29 9.94 -3.81
N SER A 170 -15.23 10.69 -4.07
CA SER A 170 -15.33 11.99 -4.73
C SER A 170 -15.64 11.79 -6.21
N SER A 171 -16.92 11.63 -6.56
CA SER A 171 -17.39 11.64 -7.96
C SER A 171 -18.84 12.09 -8.06
N GLN A 172 -19.04 13.41 -8.15
CA GLN A 172 -20.15 14.05 -8.88
C GLN A 172 -19.64 15.42 -9.40
N GLU A 173 -18.77 15.43 -10.41
CA GLU A 173 -18.85 16.55 -11.36
C GLU A 173 -20.04 16.23 -12.27
N SER A 174 -21.15 16.94 -12.05
CA SER A 174 -22.29 16.92 -12.95
C SER A 174 -21.83 17.35 -14.34
N PRO A 175 -22.30 16.73 -15.45
CA PRO A 175 -22.06 17.28 -16.77
C PRO A 175 -22.66 18.68 -16.79
N GLY A 176 -21.79 19.69 -16.89
CA GLY A 176 -22.19 21.08 -16.99
C GLY A 176 -23.23 21.23 -18.08
N ASN A 177 -24.40 21.72 -17.67
CA ASN A 177 -25.49 22.17 -18.52
C ASN A 177 -24.93 23.07 -19.63
N VAL A 178 -24.84 22.56 -20.87
CA VAL A 178 -24.52 23.38 -22.05
C VAL A 178 -25.74 24.26 -22.30
N PRO A 179 -25.67 25.60 -22.15
CA PRO A 179 -26.79 26.45 -22.47
C PRO A 179 -27.09 26.36 -23.96
N GLY A 180 -28.37 26.19 -24.27
CA GLY A 180 -28.88 25.95 -25.61
C GLY A 180 -28.40 26.93 -26.68
N THR A 181 -28.33 26.37 -27.88
CA THR A 181 -28.31 27.03 -29.19
C THR A 181 -29.06 28.36 -29.21
N LYS A 182 -28.35 29.45 -29.52
CA LYS A 182 -28.97 30.64 -30.12
C LYS A 182 -28.99 30.44 -31.63
N HIS A 183 -30.18 30.18 -32.18
CA HIS A 183 -30.48 30.55 -33.57
C HIS A 183 -30.26 32.06 -33.71
N PHE A 184 -29.43 32.44 -34.68
CA PHE A 184 -29.42 33.78 -35.24
C PHE A 184 -30.11 33.69 -36.59
N ASP A 185 -31.34 34.18 -36.67
CA ASP A 185 -31.93 34.62 -37.93
C ASP A 185 -31.42 36.05 -38.19
N GLY A 186 -30.82 36.26 -39.36
CA GLY A 186 -30.28 37.53 -39.83
C GLY A 186 -29.48 37.37 -41.10
#